data_AF-A0A7Y7IPU1-F1
#
_entry.id   AF-A0A7Y7IPU1-F1
#
_cell.length_a   1.000
_cell.length_b   1.000
_cell.length_c   1.000
_cell.angle_alpha   90.00
_cell.angle_beta   90.00
_cell.angle_gamma   90.00
#
_symmetry.space_group_name_H-M   'P 1'
#
loop_
_entity.id
_entity.type
_entity.pdbx_description
1 polymer ?
#
loop_
_entity_poly.entity_id
_entity_poly.type
_entity_poly.pdbx_seq_one_letter_code
_entity_poly.pdbx_strand_id
1 'polypeptide(L)'
;MVKQPVSVNGVVRWRDVGLADEAKHQQKERKMVVLRHEIGDVLRDVRQRQGRTLREVSHNARVSLGYLSEVERGQKEASSELLSSICSALDVPLSLMLREVSDRLAIAEGVAVPDTVPQEFAARYGRDLNEELSDELRKGLMSNAY
;
A
#
# COMPACT_ATOMS: atom_id res chain seq x y z
N MET A 1 30.75 21.18 -15.66
CA MET A 1 31.19 20.29 -14.57
C MET A 1 32.02 21.13 -13.62
N VAL A 2 31.54 21.46 -12.42
CA VAL A 2 32.27 22.32 -11.49
C VAL A 2 33.02 21.41 -10.51
N LYS A 3 34.35 21.39 -10.56
CA LYS A 3 35.16 20.63 -9.59
C LYS A 3 35.46 21.52 -8.39
N GLN A 4 35.18 21.06 -7.18
CA GLN A 4 35.57 21.76 -5.97
C GLN A 4 36.66 20.98 -5.22
N PRO A 5 37.69 21.67 -4.70
CA PRO A 5 38.71 21.03 -3.88
C PRO A 5 38.13 20.71 -2.51
N VAL A 6 38.20 19.43 -2.11
CA VAL A 6 37.82 18.97 -0.77
C VAL A 6 39.04 18.38 -0.07
N SER A 7 39.24 18.73 1.20
CA SER A 7 40.33 18.21 2.02
C SER A 7 39.86 16.98 2.79
N VAL A 8 40.51 15.84 2.57
CA VAL A 8 40.26 14.60 3.33
C VAL A 8 41.58 14.11 3.88
N ASN A 9 41.72 14.07 5.21
CA ASN A 9 42.94 13.66 5.91
C ASN A 9 44.20 14.41 5.42
N GLY A 10 44.07 15.73 5.18
CA GLY A 10 45.19 16.58 4.76
C GLY A 10 45.58 16.47 3.28
N VAL A 11 44.89 15.64 2.48
CA VAL A 11 45.10 15.52 1.03
C VAL A 11 43.99 16.26 0.29
N VAL A 12 44.36 17.21 -0.58
CA VAL A 12 43.42 17.92 -1.45
C VAL A 12 43.00 16.99 -2.59
N ARG A 13 41.72 16.62 -2.62
CA ARG A 13 41.11 15.86 -3.71
C ARG A 13 40.13 16.74 -4.47
N TRP A 14 40.14 16.62 -5.80
CA TRP A 14 39.19 17.31 -6.67
C TRP A 14 37.95 16.43 -6.83
N ARG A 15 36.81 16.86 -6.26
CA ARG A 15 35.53 16.17 -6.42
C ARG A 15 34.72 16.87 -7.53
N ASP A 16 34.16 16.09 -8.44
CA ASP A 16 33.15 16.58 -9.38
C ASP A 16 31.90 16.96 -8.60
N VAL A 17 31.49 18.23 -8.66
CA VAL A 17 30.27 18.73 -8.04
C VAL A 17 29.37 19.21 -9.17
N GLY A 18 28.36 18.40 -9.49
CA GLY A 18 27.38 18.73 -10.52
C GLY A 18 26.02 18.16 -10.14
N LEU A 19 24.96 18.72 -10.72
CA LEU A 19 23.56 18.28 -10.58
C LEU A 19 23.38 16.75 -10.77
N ALA A 20 24.30 16.11 -11.51
CA ALA A 20 24.32 14.66 -11.71
C ALA A 20 24.70 13.85 -10.46
N ASP A 21 25.54 14.37 -9.56
CA ASP A 21 25.90 13.70 -8.29
C ASP A 21 24.79 13.87 -7.24
N GLU A 22 24.07 15.00 -7.27
CA GLU A 22 22.87 15.22 -6.47
C GLU A 22 21.70 14.32 -6.93
N ALA A 23 21.50 14.14 -8.24
CA ALA A 23 20.52 13.21 -8.79
C ALA A 23 20.83 11.75 -8.45
N LYS A 24 22.11 11.36 -8.43
CA LYS A 24 22.56 10.02 -8.00
C LYS A 24 22.36 9.76 -6.51
N HIS A 25 22.45 10.79 -5.67
CA HIS A 25 22.12 10.70 -4.25
C HIS A 25 20.62 10.77 -3.94
N GLN A 26 19.78 11.32 -4.84
CA GLN A 26 18.32 11.28 -4.72
C GLN A 26 17.73 9.94 -5.15
N GLN A 27 18.41 9.18 -6.01
CA GLN A 27 18.33 7.72 -6.10
C GLN A 27 18.93 7.01 -4.86
N LYS A 28 18.83 7.64 -3.68
CA LYS A 28 19.09 7.04 -2.38
C LYS A 28 18.29 5.74 -2.35
N GLU A 29 19.01 4.62 -2.37
CA GLU A 29 18.53 3.24 -2.33
C GLU A 29 17.01 3.15 -2.11
N ARG A 30 16.23 2.86 -3.16
CA ARG A 30 14.84 2.41 -2.97
C ARG A 30 14.92 1.27 -1.96
N LYS A 31 14.59 1.57 -0.71
CA LYS A 31 14.72 0.64 0.40
C LYS A 31 13.90 -0.58 0.00
N MET A 32 14.55 -1.73 -0.13
CA MET A 32 13.86 -2.94 -0.57
C MET A 32 12.68 -3.19 0.36
N VAL A 33 11.47 -3.05 -0.17
CA VAL A 33 10.26 -3.28 0.60
C VAL A 33 10.00 -4.77 0.63
N VAL A 34 9.79 -5.29 1.83
CA VAL A 34 9.57 -6.72 2.04
C VAL A 34 8.10 -6.91 2.36
N LEU A 35 7.38 -7.52 1.43
CA LEU A 35 5.92 -7.65 1.48
C LEU A 35 5.40 -8.21 2.81
N ARG A 36 6.02 -9.24 3.37
CA ARG A 36 5.59 -9.82 4.66
C ARG A 36 5.67 -8.86 5.84
N HIS A 37 6.55 -7.85 5.82
CA HIS A 37 6.58 -6.84 6.88
C HIS A 37 5.33 -5.95 6.78
N GLU A 38 5.00 -5.47 5.58
CA GLU A 38 3.80 -4.64 5.37
C GLU A 38 2.51 -5.40 5.68
N ILE A 39 2.42 -6.67 5.26
CA ILE A 39 1.31 -7.55 5.63
C ILE A 39 1.23 -7.71 7.16
N GLY A 40 2.35 -7.99 7.82
CA GLY A 40 2.41 -8.17 9.26
C GLY A 40 1.95 -6.93 10.03
N ASP A 41 2.41 -5.75 9.60
CA ASP A 41 2.05 -4.48 10.22
C ASP A 41 0.57 -4.14 10.01
N VAL A 42 0.01 -4.37 8.82
CA VAL A 42 -1.44 -4.17 8.58
C VAL A 42 -2.28 -5.10 9.45
N LEU A 43 -1.94 -6.39 9.52
CA LEU A 43 -2.65 -7.35 10.36
C LEU A 43 -2.61 -6.95 11.84
N ARG A 44 -1.43 -6.52 12.31
CA ARG A 44 -1.23 -6.02 13.67
C ARG A 44 -2.07 -4.79 13.94
N ASP A 45 -2.10 -3.83 13.03
CA ASP A 45 -2.83 -2.57 13.19
C ASP A 45 -4.33 -2.78 13.15
N VAL A 46 -4.85 -3.66 12.29
CA VAL A 46 -6.26 -4.08 12.30
C VAL A 46 -6.60 -4.71 13.66
N ARG A 47 -5.79 -5.68 14.13
CA ARG A 47 -6.01 -6.34 15.42
C ARG A 47 -6.01 -5.35 16.58
N GLN A 48 -5.06 -4.43 16.61
CA GLN A 48 -4.93 -3.43 17.67
C GLN A 48 -6.07 -2.40 17.65
N ARG A 49 -6.50 -1.96 16.47
CA ARG A 49 -7.69 -1.09 16.32
C ARG A 49 -8.96 -1.75 16.88
N GLN A 50 -9.07 -3.07 16.76
CA GLN A 50 -10.17 -3.85 17.35
C GLN A 50 -10.01 -4.12 18.86
N GLY A 51 -8.88 -3.74 19.48
CA GLY A 51 -8.60 -4.03 20.88
C GLY A 51 -8.39 -5.51 21.20
N ARG A 52 -8.10 -6.34 20.19
CA ARG A 52 -8.01 -7.80 20.34
C ARG A 52 -6.59 -8.26 20.64
N THR A 53 -6.47 -9.30 21.43
CA THR A 53 -5.18 -9.90 21.78
C THR A 53 -4.71 -10.89 20.71
N LEU A 54 -3.40 -11.13 20.63
CA LEU A 54 -2.83 -12.20 19.79
C LEU A 54 -3.47 -13.56 20.09
N ARG A 55 -3.76 -13.83 21.37
CA ARG A 55 -4.35 -15.10 21.81
C ARG A 55 -5.73 -15.30 21.19
N GLU A 56 -6.61 -14.31 21.29
CA GLU A 56 -7.98 -14.35 20.74
C GLU A 56 -7.96 -14.58 19.23
N VAL A 57 -7.15 -13.81 18.50
CA VAL A 57 -7.08 -13.93 17.03
C VAL A 57 -6.47 -15.25 16.61
N SER A 58 -5.37 -15.68 17.25
CA SER A 58 -4.72 -16.96 16.93
C SER A 58 -5.65 -18.16 17.14
N HIS A 59 -6.47 -18.11 18.20
CA HIS A 59 -7.45 -19.15 18.50
C HIS A 59 -8.50 -19.25 17.39
N ASN A 60 -9.10 -18.12 17.01
CA ASN A 60 -10.13 -18.06 15.96
C ASN A 60 -9.56 -18.41 14.58
N ALA A 61 -8.31 -18.03 14.29
CA ALA A 61 -7.62 -18.34 13.04
C ALA A 61 -7.06 -19.77 12.99
N ARG A 62 -7.17 -20.55 14.08
CA ARG A 62 -6.62 -21.91 14.22
C ARG A 62 -5.11 -22.00 13.95
N VAL A 63 -4.37 -20.97 14.35
CA VAL A 63 -2.90 -20.93 14.30
C VAL A 63 -2.33 -20.82 15.71
N SER A 64 -1.04 -21.11 15.88
CA SER A 64 -0.40 -20.87 17.18
C SER A 64 -0.24 -19.36 17.43
N LEU A 65 -0.30 -18.96 18.70
CA LEU A 65 -0.02 -17.58 19.11
C LEU A 65 1.37 -17.13 18.66
N GLY A 66 2.36 -18.02 18.79
CA GLY A 66 3.74 -17.77 18.34
C GLY A 66 3.81 -17.52 16.84
N TYR A 67 3.12 -18.34 16.05
CA TYR A 67 3.08 -18.17 14.59
C TYR A 67 2.45 -16.82 14.20
N LEU A 68 1.30 -16.45 14.78
CA LEU A 68 0.68 -15.15 14.51
C LEU A 68 1.61 -13.98 14.90
N SER A 69 2.30 -14.09 16.04
CA SER A 69 3.29 -13.10 16.48
C SER A 69 4.48 -12.98 15.52
N GLU A 70 4.96 -14.08 14.96
CA GLU A 70 6.01 -14.07 13.93
C GLU A 70 5.52 -13.45 12.61
N VAL A 71 4.28 -13.73 12.20
CA VAL A 71 3.65 -13.12 11.02
C VAL A 71 3.50 -11.61 11.20
N GLU A 72 2.96 -11.14 12.33
CA GLU A 72 2.80 -9.70 12.61
C GLU A 72 4.13 -8.93 12.69
N ARG A 73 5.24 -9.62 12.92
CA ARG A 73 6.60 -9.04 12.90
C ARG A 73 7.28 -9.23 11.54
N GLY A 74 6.56 -9.76 10.55
CA GLY A 74 7.06 -10.14 9.23
C GLY A 74 8.28 -11.06 9.25
N GLN A 75 8.32 -11.99 10.20
CA GLN A 75 9.34 -13.05 10.29
C GLN A 75 8.94 -14.32 9.52
N LYS A 76 7.67 -14.41 9.09
CA LYS A 76 7.11 -15.54 8.33
C LYS A 76 6.40 -15.05 7.08
N GLU A 77 6.55 -15.82 6.02
CA GLU A 77 5.67 -15.78 4.85
C GLU A 77 4.44 -16.63 5.17
N ALA A 78 3.27 -16.01 5.28
CA ALA A 78 2.02 -16.72 5.48
C ALA A 78 1.48 -17.20 4.13
N SER A 79 0.95 -18.43 4.07
CA SER A 79 0.26 -18.89 2.87
C SER A 79 -1.03 -18.10 2.66
N SER A 80 -1.57 -18.12 1.45
CA SER A 80 -2.85 -17.46 1.14
C SER A 80 -4.00 -17.97 2.01
N GLU A 81 -4.03 -19.27 2.33
CA GLU A 81 -5.02 -19.90 3.20
C GLU A 81 -4.90 -19.40 4.65
N LEU A 82 -3.66 -19.25 5.15
CA LEU A 82 -3.41 -18.72 6.49
C LEU A 82 -3.76 -17.24 6.57
N LEU A 83 -3.42 -16.44 5.55
CA LEU A 83 -3.84 -15.04 5.47
C LEU A 83 -5.36 -14.91 5.47
N SER A 84 -6.05 -15.71 4.67
CA SER A 84 -7.52 -15.76 4.64
C SER A 84 -8.10 -16.14 6.01
N SER A 85 -7.51 -17.13 6.69
CA SER A 85 -7.94 -17.56 8.03
C SER A 85 -7.75 -16.46 9.08
N ILE A 86 -6.63 -15.73 9.05
CA ILE A 86 -6.36 -14.61 9.95
C ILE A 86 -7.30 -13.43 9.66
N CYS A 87 -7.51 -13.09 8.38
CA CYS A 87 -8.43 -12.02 7.98
C CYS A 87 -9.87 -12.34 8.42
N SER A 88 -10.31 -13.59 8.23
CA SER A 88 -11.62 -14.07 8.70
C SER A 88 -11.72 -13.98 10.23
N ALA A 89 -10.66 -14.38 10.95
CA ALA A 89 -10.62 -14.27 12.40
C ALA A 89 -10.67 -12.82 12.90
N LEU A 90 -10.18 -11.86 12.09
CA LEU A 90 -10.22 -10.42 12.31
C LEU A 90 -11.48 -9.76 11.74
N ASP A 91 -12.42 -10.50 11.16
CA ASP A 91 -13.63 -9.94 10.52
C ASP A 91 -13.30 -8.83 9.49
N VAL A 92 -12.22 -9.01 8.73
CA VAL A 92 -11.81 -8.12 7.64
C VAL A 92 -11.78 -8.87 6.32
N PRO A 93 -12.43 -8.38 5.25
CA PRO A 93 -12.27 -8.95 3.92
C PRO A 93 -10.80 -8.90 3.47
N LEU A 94 -10.30 -10.00 2.90
CA LEU A 94 -8.92 -10.09 2.42
C LEU A 94 -8.58 -8.99 1.40
N SER A 95 -9.53 -8.59 0.56
CA SER A 95 -9.36 -7.50 -0.40
C SER A 95 -9.12 -6.13 0.25
N LEU A 96 -9.79 -5.84 1.38
CA LEU A 96 -9.57 -4.61 2.13
C LEU A 96 -8.22 -4.63 2.85
N MET A 97 -7.84 -5.77 3.41
CA MET A 97 -6.50 -5.95 4.00
C MET A 97 -5.41 -5.71 2.94
N LEU A 98 -5.52 -6.33 1.76
CA LEU A 98 -4.57 -6.17 0.68
C LEU A 98 -4.53 -4.74 0.10
N ARG A 99 -5.67 -4.02 0.12
CA ARG A 99 -5.69 -2.60 -0.24
C ARG A 99 -4.84 -1.78 0.73
N GLU A 100 -5.01 -1.97 2.04
CA GLU A 100 -4.22 -1.23 3.03
C GLU A 100 -2.71 -1.57 2.94
N VAL A 101 -2.38 -2.84 2.61
CA VAL A 101 -1.00 -3.23 2.28
C VAL A 101 -0.50 -2.52 1.03
N SER A 102 -1.30 -2.45 -0.03
CA SER A 102 -0.96 -1.74 -1.27
C SER A 102 -0.70 -0.26 -1.01
N ASP A 103 -1.51 0.39 -0.17
CA ASP A 103 -1.34 1.81 0.16
C ASP A 103 -0.01 2.05 0.89
N ARG A 104 0.36 1.16 1.82
CA ARG A 104 1.67 1.22 2.50
C ARG A 104 2.84 0.98 1.57
N LEU A 105 2.74 -0.02 0.70
CA LEU A 105 3.73 -0.29 -0.33
C LEU A 105 3.94 0.94 -1.22
N ALA A 106 2.87 1.56 -1.69
CA ALA A 106 2.95 2.76 -2.52
C ALA A 106 3.70 3.89 -1.81
N ILE A 107 3.40 4.15 -0.54
CA ILE A 107 4.14 5.13 0.27
C ILE A 107 5.63 4.75 0.37
N ALA A 108 5.94 3.49 0.67
CA ALA A 108 7.31 3.01 0.80
C ALA A 108 8.12 3.08 -0.50
N GLU A 109 7.45 2.89 -1.64
CA GLU A 109 8.03 3.00 -2.99
C GLU A 109 8.15 4.46 -3.48
N GLY A 110 7.59 5.42 -2.73
CA GLY A 110 7.47 6.81 -3.15
C GLY A 110 6.48 7.01 -4.30
N VAL A 111 5.55 6.08 -4.48
CA VAL A 111 4.47 6.15 -5.45
C VAL A 111 3.30 6.88 -4.81
N ALA A 112 3.03 8.09 -5.28
CA ALA A 112 1.78 8.78 -4.96
C ALA A 112 0.72 8.33 -5.96
N VAL A 113 -0.22 7.50 -5.52
CA VAL A 113 -1.44 7.22 -6.29
C VAL A 113 -2.43 8.35 -5.97
N PRO A 114 -2.84 9.18 -6.95
CA PRO A 114 -3.85 10.20 -6.70
C PRO A 114 -5.20 9.54 -6.38
N ASP A 115 -5.83 9.93 -5.28
CA ASP A 115 -7.20 9.50 -4.92
C ASP A 115 -8.29 10.10 -5.84
N THR A 116 -7.88 10.93 -6.81
CA THR A 116 -8.75 11.60 -7.75
C THR A 116 -8.47 11.14 -9.16
N VAL A 117 -9.53 11.02 -9.95
CA VAL A 117 -9.42 10.81 -11.39
C VAL A 117 -8.88 12.09 -12.04
N PRO A 118 -7.85 11.99 -12.92
CA PRO A 118 -7.42 13.12 -13.74
C PRO A 118 -8.58 13.79 -14.45
N GLN A 119 -8.55 15.13 -14.50
CA GLN A 119 -9.68 15.92 -14.97
C GLN A 119 -10.04 15.60 -16.42
N GLU A 120 -9.07 15.24 -17.25
CA GLU A 120 -9.28 14.77 -18.63
C GLU A 120 -10.10 13.49 -18.72
N PHE A 121 -9.92 12.54 -17.79
CA PHE A 121 -10.69 11.31 -17.76
C PHE A 121 -12.09 11.54 -17.19
N ALA A 122 -12.23 12.38 -16.15
CA ALA A 122 -13.53 12.79 -15.65
C ALA A 122 -14.35 13.51 -16.74
N ALA A 123 -13.73 14.38 -17.53
CA ALA A 123 -14.40 15.08 -18.63
C ALA A 123 -14.77 14.15 -19.80
N ARG A 124 -13.90 13.19 -20.14
CA ARG A 124 -14.10 12.26 -21.24
C ARG A 124 -15.15 11.19 -20.93
N TYR A 125 -15.10 10.59 -19.74
CA TYR A 125 -15.93 9.42 -19.39
C TYR A 125 -17.08 9.76 -18.43
N GLY A 126 -17.05 10.91 -17.77
CA GLY A 126 -18.13 11.35 -16.89
C GLY A 126 -19.42 11.74 -17.64
N ARG A 127 -19.32 12.09 -18.93
CA ARG A 127 -20.50 12.33 -19.77
C ARG A 127 -21.22 11.03 -20.12
N ASP A 128 -20.46 10.03 -20.55
CA ASP A 128 -21.00 8.73 -20.98
C ASP A 128 -21.77 8.04 -19.84
N LEU A 129 -21.21 8.07 -18.61
CA LEU A 129 -21.87 7.53 -17.41
C LEU A 129 -23.17 8.27 -17.04
N ASN A 130 -23.20 9.60 -17.18
CA ASN A 130 -24.40 10.38 -16.90
C ASN A 130 -25.50 10.14 -17.94
N GLU A 131 -25.14 10.02 -19.22
CA GLU A 131 -26.08 9.74 -20.30
C GLU A 131 -26.68 8.34 -20.14
N GLU A 132 -25.86 7.30 -19.94
CA GLU A 132 -26.32 5.93 -19.70
C GLU A 132 -27.23 5.80 -18.47
N LEU A 133 -26.84 6.39 -17.33
CA LEU A 133 -27.64 6.35 -16.10
C LEU A 133 -28.97 7.09 -16.28
N SER A 134 -28.97 8.21 -17.01
CA SER A 134 -30.18 8.98 -17.28
C SER A 134 -31.14 8.25 -18.23
N ASP A 135 -30.63 7.48 -19.19
CA ASP A 135 -31.43 6.64 -20.08
C ASP A 135 -31.99 5.40 -19.38
N GLU A 136 -31.23 4.78 -18.48
CA GLU A 136 -31.72 3.70 -17.61
C GLU A 136 -32.81 4.18 -16.65
N LEU A 137 -32.61 5.31 -15.98
CA LEU A 137 -33.62 5.91 -15.10
C LEU A 137 -34.89 6.28 -15.87
N ARG A 138 -34.76 6.85 -17.08
CA ARG A 138 -35.91 7.11 -17.96
C ARG A 138 -36.65 5.83 -18.33
N LYS A 139 -35.95 4.77 -18.71
CA LYS A 139 -36.56 3.48 -19.05
C LYS A 139 -37.26 2.85 -17.85
N GLY A 140 -36.68 2.89 -16.66
CA GLY A 140 -37.29 2.38 -15.43
C GLY A 140 -38.53 3.18 -14.97
N LEU A 141 -38.52 4.50 -15.16
CA LEU A 141 -39.69 5.35 -14.91
C LEU A 141 -40.84 5.09 -15.91
N MET A 142 -40.51 4.79 -17.17
CA MET A 142 -41.50 4.47 -18.20
C MET A 142 -42.05 3.04 -18.07
N SER A 143 -41.31 2.09 -17.51
CA SER A 143 -41.79 0.71 -17.31
C SER A 143 -42.75 0.54 -16.13
N ASN A 144 -42.75 1.47 -15.17
CA ASN A 144 -43.69 1.48 -14.03
C ASN A 144 -44.98 2.27 -14.30
N ALA A 145 -45.17 2.77 -15.52
CA ALA A 145 -46.30 3.63 -15.89
C ALA A 145 -47.44 2.89 -16.63
N TYR A 146 -47.42 1.56 -16.69
CA TYR A 146 -48.45 0.72 -17.32
C TYR A 146 -48.96 -0.36 -16.39
#